data_AF-R5M2M7-F1
#
_entry.id   AF-R5M2M7-F1
#
_cell.length_a   1.000
_cell.length_b   1.000
_cell.length_c   1.000
_cell.angle_alpha   90.00
_cell.angle_beta   90.00
_cell.angle_gamma   90.00
#
_symmetry.space_group_name_H-M   'P 1'
#
loop_
_entity.id
_entity.type
_entity.pdbx_description
1 polymer ?
#
loop_
_entity_poly.entity_id
_entity_poly.type
_entity_poly.pdbx_seq_one_letter_code
_entity_poly.pdbx_strand_id
1 'polypeptide(L)'
;MSKREHFKKELEYIKSEKVKNACVEMIELLPDYFFEIPASSTGKYHPEYALGKGGLLRHTKAAVRIAYELLGDECIGNKYSSDEKDLMIMALILHDGLKSGYDHEKYTRFDHPILMADCIMDNEEKLGLEVEEIEFLCDVIKTHMGPWTKDYNGVEVLERPKTKYQNFVHMCDFLASRKCILVPFDDNDEISV
;
A
#
# COMPACT_ATOMS: atom_id res chain seq x y z
N MET A 1 17.56 -8.84 7.10
CA MET A 1 16.53 -9.41 6.23
C MET A 1 16.50 -8.55 4.97
N SER A 2 16.42 -9.10 3.75
CA SER A 2 16.24 -8.25 2.55
C SER A 2 14.83 -7.66 2.55
N LYS A 3 14.62 -6.54 1.87
CA LYS A 3 13.35 -5.79 1.93
C LYS A 3 12.16 -6.65 1.51
N ARG A 4 12.30 -7.44 0.44
CA ARG A 4 11.26 -8.39 0.00
C ARG A 4 10.86 -9.45 1.01
N GLU A 5 11.76 -9.86 1.91
CA GLU A 5 11.45 -10.93 2.86
C GLU A 5 10.44 -10.46 3.91
N HIS A 6 10.38 -9.15 4.18
CA HIS A 6 9.30 -8.57 4.98
C HIS A 6 7.91 -8.73 4.34
N PHE A 7 7.83 -9.00 3.04
CA PHE A 7 6.57 -9.17 2.31
C PHE A 7 6.39 -10.57 1.72
N LYS A 8 7.14 -11.55 2.22
CA LYS A 8 7.15 -12.90 1.64
C LYS A 8 5.75 -13.49 1.53
N LYS A 9 4.93 -13.34 2.57
CA LYS A 9 3.56 -13.87 2.59
C LYS A 9 2.63 -13.09 1.65
N GLU A 10 2.73 -11.76 1.67
CA GLU A 10 1.92 -10.88 0.85
C GLU A 10 2.17 -11.08 -0.65
N LEU A 11 3.42 -11.34 -1.03
CA LEU A 11 3.81 -11.67 -2.40
C LEU A 11 3.19 -12.99 -2.89
N GLU A 12 2.85 -13.95 -2.02
CA GLU A 12 2.16 -15.19 -2.41
C GLU A 12 0.70 -14.96 -2.83
N TYR A 13 0.11 -13.82 -2.46
CA TYR A 13 -1.24 -13.46 -2.85
C TYR A 13 -1.33 -13.00 -4.31
N ILE A 14 -0.24 -12.48 -4.86
CA ILE A 14 -0.10 -12.11 -6.28
C ILE A 14 0.12 -13.37 -7.12
N LYS A 15 -0.78 -13.64 -8.08
CA LYS A 15 -0.74 -14.88 -8.90
C LYS A 15 0.07 -14.73 -10.18
N SER A 16 0.04 -13.57 -10.79
CA SER A 16 0.85 -13.22 -11.95
C SER A 16 2.32 -13.11 -11.54
N GLU A 17 3.16 -14.00 -12.05
CA GLU A 17 4.62 -13.93 -11.83
C GLU A 17 5.22 -12.61 -12.35
N LYS A 18 4.64 -12.05 -13.42
CA LYS A 18 5.02 -10.74 -13.97
C LYS A 18 4.81 -9.63 -12.92
N VAL A 19 3.61 -9.54 -12.36
CA VAL A 19 3.27 -8.53 -11.32
C VAL A 19 4.06 -8.77 -10.04
N LYS A 20 4.27 -10.04 -9.66
CA LYS A 20 5.06 -10.39 -8.48
C LYS A 20 6.51 -9.93 -8.61
N ASN A 21 7.14 -10.16 -9.76
CA ASN A 21 8.50 -9.71 -10.01
C ASN A 21 8.60 -8.19 -10.01
N ALA A 22 7.67 -7.49 -10.67
CA ALA A 22 7.58 -6.02 -10.62
C ALA A 22 7.44 -5.49 -9.17
N CYS A 23 6.62 -6.15 -8.35
CA CYS A 23 6.44 -5.81 -6.95
C CYS A 23 7.74 -5.98 -6.16
N VAL A 24 8.48 -7.08 -6.38
CA VAL A 24 9.78 -7.31 -5.73
C VAL A 24 10.79 -6.21 -6.11
N GLU A 25 10.89 -5.85 -7.39
CA GLU A 25 11.79 -4.77 -7.84
C GLU A 25 11.47 -3.45 -7.13
N MET A 26 10.18 -3.09 -7.03
CA MET A 26 9.77 -1.87 -6.32
C MET A 26 9.99 -1.93 -4.80
N ILE A 27 9.78 -3.09 -4.16
CA ILE A 27 10.02 -3.26 -2.71
C ILE A 27 11.49 -3.00 -2.38
N GLU A 28 12.42 -3.46 -3.22
CA GLU A 28 13.86 -3.26 -2.98
C GLU A 28 14.28 -1.79 -3.10
N LEU A 29 13.51 -0.97 -3.83
CA LEU A 29 13.70 0.48 -3.93
C LEU A 29 13.10 1.26 -2.74
N LEU A 30 12.22 0.66 -1.94
CA LEU A 30 11.63 1.35 -0.79
C LEU A 30 12.71 1.79 0.20
N PRO A 31 12.62 3.00 0.78
CA PRO A 31 13.60 3.47 1.75
C PRO A 31 13.54 2.67 3.05
N ASP A 32 14.68 2.49 3.72
CA ASP A 32 14.79 1.63 4.90
C ASP A 32 13.83 2.05 6.03
N TYR A 33 13.56 3.36 6.15
CA TYR A 33 12.65 3.88 7.17
C TYR A 33 11.24 3.28 7.05
N PHE A 34 10.80 2.86 5.86
CA PHE A 34 9.48 2.28 5.64
C PHE A 34 9.24 1.07 6.58
N PHE A 35 10.29 0.30 6.83
CA PHE A 35 10.25 -0.90 7.68
C PHE A 35 10.44 -0.59 9.17
N GLU A 36 10.73 0.66 9.53
CA GLU A 36 11.11 1.05 10.89
C GLU A 36 10.10 1.99 11.55
N ILE A 37 9.47 2.89 10.80
CA ILE A 37 8.62 3.94 11.37
C ILE A 37 7.22 3.44 11.77
N PRO A 38 6.54 4.13 12.69
CA PRO A 38 5.11 3.89 12.92
C PRO A 38 4.28 4.34 11.71
N ALA A 39 3.12 3.70 11.48
CA ALA A 39 2.17 4.18 10.48
C ALA A 39 1.55 5.53 10.90
N SER A 40 1.46 5.79 12.21
CA SER A 40 0.97 7.04 12.77
C SER A 40 1.71 7.43 14.04
N SER A 41 2.26 8.64 14.05
CA SER A 41 3.01 9.20 15.19
C SER A 41 2.13 9.61 16.37
N THR A 42 0.85 9.93 16.15
CA THR A 42 -0.07 10.35 17.23
C THR A 42 -0.93 9.23 17.78
N GLY A 43 -1.01 8.09 17.07
CA GLY A 43 -1.89 6.97 17.42
C GLY A 43 -3.39 7.31 17.53
N LYS A 44 -3.81 8.50 17.09
CA LYS A 44 -5.17 9.01 17.30
C LYS A 44 -6.21 8.12 16.62
N TYR A 45 -5.90 7.66 15.41
CA TYR A 45 -6.83 6.92 14.58
C TYR A 45 -6.44 5.47 14.31
N HIS A 46 -5.17 5.09 14.52
CA HIS A 46 -4.63 3.80 14.11
C HIS A 46 -4.72 2.72 15.21
N PRO A 47 -4.88 1.44 14.84
CA PRO A 47 -4.84 0.32 15.78
C PRO A 47 -3.44 0.11 16.36
N GLU A 48 -3.36 -0.62 17.48
CA GLU A 48 -2.13 -0.83 18.23
C GLU A 48 -1.01 -1.44 17.39
N TYR A 49 -1.32 -2.40 16.51
CA TYR A 49 -0.33 -3.02 15.63
C TYR A 49 0.32 -2.01 14.67
N ALA A 50 -0.32 -0.90 14.33
CA ALA A 50 0.21 0.07 13.39
C ALA A 50 1.11 1.15 14.07
N LEU A 51 1.31 1.04 15.40
CA LEU A 51 2.12 1.97 16.19
C LEU A 51 3.54 1.42 16.43
N GLY A 52 4.44 2.27 16.91
CA GLY A 52 5.79 1.88 17.28
C GLY A 52 6.68 1.47 16.09
N LYS A 53 7.81 0.82 16.39
CA LYS A 53 8.76 0.36 15.36
C LYS A 53 8.08 -0.66 14.45
N GLY A 54 8.26 -0.53 13.13
CA GLY A 54 7.66 -1.42 12.12
C GLY A 54 6.14 -1.25 11.96
N GLY A 55 5.55 -0.21 12.58
CA GLY A 55 4.11 0.01 12.52
C GLY A 55 3.61 0.27 11.09
N LEU A 56 4.40 0.92 10.25
CA LEU A 56 4.05 1.14 8.84
C LEU A 56 4.01 -0.18 8.06
N LEU A 57 5.02 -1.04 8.22
CA LEU A 57 5.02 -2.38 7.65
C LEU A 57 3.78 -3.19 8.05
N ARG A 58 3.45 -3.23 9.36
CA ARG A 58 2.26 -3.94 9.85
C ARG A 58 0.96 -3.35 9.33
N HIS A 59 0.86 -2.03 9.20
CA HIS A 59 -0.29 -1.36 8.55
C HIS A 59 -0.46 -1.82 7.11
N THR A 60 0.62 -1.79 6.32
CA THR A 60 0.63 -2.25 4.94
C THR A 60 0.21 -3.72 4.83
N LYS A 61 0.78 -4.62 5.64
CA LYS A 61 0.41 -6.04 5.68
C LYS A 61 -1.07 -6.24 6.02
N ALA A 62 -1.60 -5.48 6.98
CA ALA A 62 -3.01 -5.54 7.34
C ALA A 62 -3.92 -5.11 6.18
N ALA A 63 -3.57 -4.03 5.47
CA ALA A 63 -4.31 -3.57 4.29
C ALA A 63 -4.31 -4.63 3.18
N VAL A 64 -3.16 -5.26 2.92
CA VAL A 64 -3.04 -6.37 1.97
C VAL A 64 -3.85 -7.59 2.39
N ARG A 65 -3.83 -7.97 3.68
CA ARG A 65 -4.63 -9.10 4.16
C ARG A 65 -6.13 -8.84 4.01
N ILE A 66 -6.60 -7.63 4.29
CA ILE A 66 -8.00 -7.24 4.07
C ILE A 66 -8.36 -7.38 2.59
N ALA A 67 -7.51 -6.89 1.68
CA ALA A 67 -7.73 -7.05 0.25
C ALA A 67 -7.78 -8.52 -0.16
N TYR A 68 -6.87 -9.36 0.34
CA TYR A 68 -6.85 -10.78 0.05
C TYR A 68 -8.17 -11.48 0.45
N GLU A 69 -8.68 -11.23 1.66
CA GLU A 69 -9.96 -11.80 2.11
C GLU A 69 -11.13 -11.34 1.23
N LEU A 70 -11.20 -10.03 0.94
CA LEU A 70 -12.30 -9.45 0.16
C LEU A 70 -12.27 -9.90 -1.32
N LEU A 71 -11.09 -10.04 -1.92
CA LEU A 71 -10.94 -10.47 -3.32
C LEU A 71 -11.12 -11.99 -3.50
N GLY A 72 -10.97 -12.76 -2.42
CA GLY A 72 -11.22 -14.19 -2.37
C GLY A 72 -12.70 -14.57 -2.26
N ASP A 73 -13.54 -13.67 -1.74
CA ASP A 73 -14.99 -13.86 -1.71
C ASP A 73 -15.62 -13.63 -3.09
N GLU A 74 -16.41 -14.58 -3.60
CA GLU A 74 -16.99 -14.50 -4.94
C GLU A 74 -17.99 -13.32 -5.11
N CYS A 75 -18.70 -12.92 -4.05
CA CYS A 75 -19.69 -11.84 -4.12
C CYS A 75 -19.02 -10.46 -4.25
N ILE A 76 -17.76 -10.34 -3.85
CA ILE A 76 -16.95 -9.12 -3.95
C ILE A 76 -15.94 -9.25 -5.09
N GLY A 77 -15.09 -10.27 -5.04
CA GLY A 77 -13.97 -10.52 -5.92
C GLY A 77 -14.33 -10.77 -7.39
N ASN A 78 -15.49 -11.37 -7.71
CA ASN A 78 -15.85 -11.63 -9.13
C ASN A 78 -16.17 -10.36 -9.93
N LYS A 79 -16.16 -9.19 -9.29
CA LYS A 79 -16.27 -7.88 -9.94
C LYS A 79 -14.94 -7.41 -10.54
N TYR A 80 -13.85 -8.14 -10.32
CA TYR A 80 -12.49 -7.78 -10.73
C TYR A 80 -11.85 -8.93 -11.49
N SER A 81 -11.09 -8.61 -12.55
CA SER A 81 -10.26 -9.58 -13.26
C SER A 81 -9.08 -10.04 -12.39
N SER A 82 -8.44 -11.15 -12.77
CA SER A 82 -7.27 -11.65 -12.05
C SER A 82 -6.11 -10.64 -12.04
N ASP A 83 -5.86 -9.97 -13.17
CA ASP A 83 -4.81 -8.95 -13.28
C ASP A 83 -5.13 -7.71 -12.42
N GLU A 84 -6.39 -7.27 -12.41
CA GLU A 84 -6.83 -6.15 -11.55
C GLU A 84 -6.63 -6.48 -10.07
N LYS A 85 -6.90 -7.72 -9.64
CA LYS A 85 -6.69 -8.18 -8.26
C LYS A 85 -5.21 -8.12 -7.88
N ASP A 86 -4.35 -8.67 -8.74
CA ASP A 86 -2.90 -8.72 -8.51
C ASP A 86 -2.29 -7.31 -8.45
N LEU A 87 -2.70 -6.41 -9.36
CA LEU A 87 -2.24 -5.02 -9.38
C LEU A 87 -2.75 -4.23 -8.15
N MET A 88 -3.97 -4.45 -7.69
CA MET A 88 -4.47 -3.81 -6.45
C MET A 88 -3.73 -4.31 -5.20
N ILE A 89 -3.33 -5.59 -5.16
CA ILE A 89 -2.49 -6.11 -4.07
C ILE A 89 -1.10 -5.47 -4.11
N MET A 90 -0.47 -5.40 -5.29
CA MET A 90 0.81 -4.69 -5.48
C MET A 90 0.68 -3.21 -5.05
N ALA A 91 -0.40 -2.54 -5.44
CA ALA A 91 -0.67 -1.16 -5.04
C ALA A 91 -0.70 -1.00 -3.52
N LEU A 92 -1.39 -1.90 -2.81
CA LEU A 92 -1.46 -1.87 -1.35
C LEU A 92 -0.11 -2.18 -0.69
N ILE A 93 0.74 -3.01 -1.27
CA ILE A 93 2.10 -3.20 -0.74
C ILE A 93 2.90 -1.89 -0.83
N LEU A 94 2.73 -1.13 -1.91
CA LEU A 94 3.58 0.02 -2.23
C LEU A 94 3.00 1.39 -1.81
N HIS A 95 1.70 1.53 -1.57
CA HIS A 95 1.00 2.83 -1.50
C HIS A 95 1.64 3.89 -0.59
N ASP A 96 2.21 3.45 0.53
CA ASP A 96 2.81 4.26 1.57
C ASP A 96 4.36 4.26 1.51
N GLY A 97 4.94 3.72 0.43
CA GLY A 97 6.38 3.44 0.32
C GLY A 97 7.28 4.66 0.53
N LEU A 98 6.80 5.84 0.12
CA LEU A 98 7.48 7.13 0.28
C LEU A 98 6.77 8.05 1.27
N LYS A 99 6.16 7.49 2.33
CA LYS A 99 5.38 8.23 3.35
C LYS A 99 6.13 9.43 3.92
N SER A 100 7.45 9.34 4.07
CA SER A 100 8.32 10.43 4.55
C SER A 100 9.27 10.94 3.46
N GLY A 101 8.90 10.83 2.19
CA GLY A 101 9.73 11.23 1.04
C GLY A 101 10.92 10.29 0.80
N TYR A 102 11.82 10.67 -0.09
CA TYR A 102 13.00 9.86 -0.43
C TYR A 102 14.05 9.83 0.70
N ASP A 103 14.25 10.97 1.39
CA ASP A 103 15.34 11.17 2.36
C ASP A 103 14.90 11.12 3.84
N HIS A 104 13.81 10.41 4.15
CA HIS A 104 13.24 10.30 5.51
C HIS A 104 13.03 11.66 6.21
N GLU A 105 12.08 12.45 5.70
CA GLU A 105 11.67 13.69 6.31
C GLU A 105 11.04 13.48 7.70
N LYS A 106 11.14 14.52 8.55
CA LYS A 106 10.61 14.49 9.92
C LYS A 106 9.11 14.22 10.00
N TYR A 107 8.37 14.65 8.98
CA TYR A 107 6.91 14.53 8.93
C TYR A 107 6.49 13.81 7.67
N THR A 108 5.30 13.19 7.73
CA THR A 108 4.68 12.58 6.56
C THR A 108 4.52 13.61 5.44
N ARG A 109 4.94 13.23 4.25
CA ARG A 109 4.73 14.00 3.03
C ARG A 109 3.29 13.86 2.60
N PHE A 110 2.54 14.97 2.56
CA PHE A 110 1.13 14.91 2.20
C PHE A 110 0.92 14.35 0.77
N ASP A 111 1.87 14.66 -0.11
CA ASP A 111 1.93 14.23 -1.50
C ASP A 111 2.62 12.86 -1.72
N HIS A 112 2.89 12.08 -0.65
CA HIS A 112 3.48 10.73 -0.79
C HIS A 112 2.75 9.80 -1.79
N PRO A 113 1.42 9.87 -2.01
CA PRO A 113 0.78 9.04 -3.04
C PRO A 113 1.28 9.38 -4.44
N ILE A 114 1.54 10.67 -4.71
CA ILE A 114 2.10 11.14 -5.97
C ILE A 114 3.57 10.72 -6.06
N LEU A 115 4.36 10.96 -5.00
CA LEU A 115 5.77 10.56 -4.97
C LEU A 115 5.96 9.07 -5.28
N MET A 116 5.14 8.21 -4.67
CA MET A 116 5.23 6.77 -4.87
C MET A 116 4.84 6.36 -6.29
N ALA A 117 3.80 6.97 -6.86
CA ALA A 117 3.41 6.69 -8.24
C ALA A 117 4.45 7.20 -9.24
N ASP A 118 5.04 8.38 -9.02
CA ASP A 118 6.13 8.88 -9.86
C ASP A 118 7.37 7.99 -9.76
N CYS A 119 7.68 7.44 -8.58
CA CYS A 119 8.75 6.45 -8.40
C CYS A 119 8.53 5.18 -9.24
N ILE A 120 7.28 4.73 -9.38
CA ILE A 120 6.91 3.60 -10.24
C ILE A 120 7.11 3.95 -11.71
N MET A 121 6.62 5.11 -12.15
CA MET A 121 6.80 5.60 -13.53
C MET A 121 8.29 5.72 -13.89
N ASP A 122 9.11 6.28 -13.00
CA ASP A 122 10.56 6.45 -13.19
C ASP A 122 11.30 5.11 -13.33
N ASN A 123 10.67 3.99 -12.96
CA ASN A 123 11.23 2.64 -13.06
C ASN A 123 10.45 1.73 -14.02
N GLU A 124 9.50 2.24 -14.81
CA GLU A 124 8.59 1.43 -15.64
C GLU A 124 9.31 0.43 -16.55
N GLU A 125 10.43 0.83 -17.15
CA GLU A 125 11.24 -0.02 -18.06
C GLU A 125 11.77 -1.29 -17.38
N LYS A 126 11.91 -1.29 -16.05
CA LYS A 126 12.43 -2.43 -15.27
C LYS A 126 11.32 -3.37 -14.79
N LEU A 127 10.06 -2.92 -14.81
CA LEU A 127 8.95 -3.65 -14.19
C LEU A 127 8.39 -4.74 -15.12
N GLY A 128 8.60 -4.61 -16.43
CA GLY A 128 8.06 -5.56 -17.41
C GLY A 128 6.54 -5.64 -17.42
N LEU A 129 5.88 -4.59 -16.91
CA LEU A 129 4.43 -4.37 -16.99
C LEU A 129 4.09 -3.59 -18.26
N GLU A 130 2.89 -3.78 -18.78
CA GLU A 130 2.37 -2.97 -19.87
C GLU A 130 2.06 -1.55 -19.38
N VAL A 131 2.04 -0.58 -20.30
CA VAL A 131 1.78 0.83 -19.96
C VAL A 131 0.46 0.99 -19.22
N GLU A 132 -0.59 0.30 -19.66
CA GLU A 132 -1.91 0.37 -19.03
C GLU A 132 -1.91 -0.22 -17.61
N GLU A 133 -1.06 -1.20 -17.32
CA GLU A 133 -0.92 -1.77 -15.98
C GLU A 133 -0.17 -0.81 -15.04
N ILE A 134 0.86 -0.12 -15.55
CA ILE A 134 1.58 0.93 -14.83
C ILE A 134 0.65 2.11 -14.53
N GLU A 135 -0.09 2.59 -15.52
CA GLU A 135 -1.07 3.66 -15.35
C GLU A 135 -2.13 3.28 -14.31
N PHE A 136 -2.68 2.06 -14.40
CA PHE A 136 -3.64 1.54 -13.42
C PHE A 136 -3.06 1.54 -12.00
N LEU A 137 -1.84 1.02 -11.82
CA LEU A 137 -1.16 0.94 -10.53
C LEU A 137 -0.95 2.34 -9.93
N CYS A 138 -0.44 3.27 -10.73
CA CYS A 138 -0.25 4.66 -10.35
C CYS A 138 -1.57 5.34 -9.96
N ASP A 139 -2.65 5.12 -10.70
CA ASP A 139 -3.96 5.73 -10.45
C ASP A 139 -4.59 5.27 -9.12
N VAL A 140 -4.47 3.99 -8.78
CA VAL A 140 -4.99 3.50 -7.49
C VAL A 140 -4.13 3.94 -6.31
N ILE A 141 -2.79 4.07 -6.50
CA ILE A 141 -1.90 4.60 -5.48
C ILE A 141 -2.16 6.10 -5.24
N LYS A 142 -2.22 6.92 -6.30
CA LYS A 142 -2.41 8.39 -6.18
C LYS A 142 -3.69 8.79 -5.42
N THR A 143 -4.69 7.92 -5.39
CA THR A 143 -6.00 8.18 -4.79
C THR A 143 -6.28 7.41 -3.49
N HIS A 144 -5.31 6.61 -2.97
CA HIS A 144 -5.54 5.74 -1.81
C HIS A 144 -5.92 6.52 -0.53
N MET A 145 -5.50 7.78 -0.41
CA MET A 145 -5.88 8.68 0.68
C MET A 145 -7.36 9.11 0.65
N GLY A 146 -8.15 8.67 -0.34
CA GLY A 146 -9.61 8.80 -0.30
C GLY A 146 -10.09 10.25 -0.20
N PRO A 147 -10.84 10.61 0.85
CA PRO A 147 -11.36 11.97 1.02
C PRO A 147 -10.32 12.98 1.53
N TRP A 148 -9.11 12.55 1.91
CA TRP A 148 -8.07 13.41 2.48
C TRP A 148 -7.18 13.99 1.37
N THR A 149 -7.68 15.03 0.70
CA THR A 149 -7.05 15.59 -0.51
C THR A 149 -6.40 16.96 -0.32
N LYS A 150 -6.62 17.59 0.83
CA LYS A 150 -6.07 18.91 1.16
C LYS A 150 -4.89 18.82 2.13
N ASP A 151 -3.82 19.52 1.80
CA ASP A 151 -2.62 19.61 2.64
C ASP A 151 -2.88 20.36 3.96
N TYR A 152 -1.82 20.53 4.77
CA TYR A 152 -1.88 21.24 6.05
C TYR A 152 -2.24 22.74 5.92
N ASN A 153 -2.12 23.31 4.73
CA ASN A 153 -2.51 24.69 4.41
C ASN A 153 -3.91 24.79 3.80
N GLY A 154 -4.60 23.66 3.59
CA GLY A 154 -5.93 23.60 2.98
C GLY A 154 -5.91 23.65 1.45
N VAL A 155 -4.74 23.51 0.82
CA VAL A 155 -4.57 23.46 -0.63
C VAL A 155 -4.89 22.05 -1.13
N GLU A 156 -5.70 21.95 -2.18
CA GLU A 156 -5.99 20.67 -2.84
C GLU A 156 -4.72 20.18 -3.56
N VAL A 157 -4.20 19.02 -3.16
CA VAL A 157 -2.96 18.42 -3.72
C VAL A 157 -3.23 17.04 -4.31
N LEU A 158 -4.18 16.28 -3.75
CA LEU A 158 -4.51 14.93 -4.20
C LEU A 158 -5.92 14.89 -4.80
N GLU A 159 -6.25 13.78 -5.45
CA GLU A 159 -7.59 13.53 -5.97
C GLU A 159 -8.34 12.47 -5.16
N ARG A 160 -9.68 12.57 -5.16
CA ARG A 160 -10.56 11.54 -4.58
C ARG A 160 -10.69 10.34 -5.52
N PRO A 161 -10.91 9.12 -4.98
CA PRO A 161 -11.31 7.96 -5.77
C PRO A 161 -12.54 8.22 -6.66
N LYS A 162 -12.42 7.85 -7.93
CA LYS A 162 -13.44 7.96 -8.98
C LYS A 162 -13.88 6.59 -9.51
N THR A 163 -13.02 5.57 -9.42
CA THR A 163 -13.30 4.23 -9.95
C THR A 163 -13.53 3.20 -8.84
N LYS A 164 -14.11 2.03 -9.18
CA LYS A 164 -14.28 0.92 -8.23
C LYS A 164 -12.95 0.38 -7.69
N TYR A 165 -11.85 0.51 -8.45
CA TYR A 165 -10.51 0.05 -8.06
C TYR A 165 -9.89 0.97 -7.03
N GLN A 166 -9.94 2.28 -7.30
CA GLN A 166 -9.47 3.32 -6.37
C GLN A 166 -10.24 3.27 -5.05
N ASN A 167 -11.57 3.08 -5.12
CA ASN A 167 -12.39 2.90 -3.92
C ASN A 167 -12.03 1.63 -3.15
N PHE A 168 -11.69 0.53 -3.84
CA PHE A 168 -11.32 -0.73 -3.20
C PHE A 168 -9.99 -0.62 -2.46
N VAL A 169 -8.96 -0.06 -3.10
CA VAL A 169 -7.64 0.16 -2.47
C VAL A 169 -7.77 1.10 -1.28
N HIS A 170 -8.46 2.24 -1.44
CA HIS A 170 -8.75 3.15 -0.33
C HIS A 170 -9.49 2.45 0.81
N MET A 171 -10.50 1.62 0.51
CA MET A 171 -11.27 0.90 1.53
C MET A 171 -10.37 -0.03 2.35
N CYS A 172 -9.47 -0.77 1.72
CA CYS A 172 -8.56 -1.68 2.42
C CYS A 172 -7.59 -0.94 3.36
N ASP A 173 -6.97 0.14 2.87
CA ASP A 173 -6.11 1.02 3.66
C ASP A 173 -6.87 1.70 4.82
N PHE A 174 -8.08 2.20 4.53
CA PHE A 174 -8.94 2.80 5.53
C PHE A 174 -9.32 1.82 6.65
N LEU A 175 -9.70 0.58 6.29
CA LEU A 175 -10.07 -0.45 7.25
C LEU A 175 -8.85 -0.87 8.11
N ALA A 176 -7.67 -1.02 7.51
CA ALA A 176 -6.42 -1.31 8.24
C ALA A 176 -6.12 -0.21 9.27
N SER A 177 -6.39 1.05 8.95
CA SER A 177 -6.17 2.14 9.90
C SER A 177 -7.26 2.26 10.98
N ARG A 178 -8.26 1.37 11.09
CA ARG A 178 -9.31 1.48 12.12
C ARG A 178 -8.97 0.73 13.41
N LYS A 179 -9.02 1.42 14.55
CA LYS A 179 -8.81 0.85 15.90
C LYS A 179 -9.65 -0.37 16.26
N CYS A 180 -10.87 -0.48 15.73
CA CYS A 180 -11.75 -1.62 16.02
C CYS A 180 -11.45 -2.85 15.17
N ILE A 181 -10.63 -2.72 14.13
CA ILE A 181 -10.24 -3.81 13.25
C ILE A 181 -8.85 -4.26 13.68
N LEU A 182 -8.81 -5.36 14.42
CA LEU A 182 -7.58 -5.91 14.97
C LEU A 182 -7.08 -7.03 14.05
N VAL A 183 -5.83 -6.90 13.61
CA VAL A 183 -5.11 -7.95 12.88
C VAL A 183 -4.01 -8.45 13.82
N PRO A 184 -3.96 -9.75 14.12
CA PRO A 184 -3.02 -10.26 15.10
C PRO A 184 -1.64 -10.48 14.45
N PHE A 185 -0.61 -9.84 15.00
CA PHE A 185 0.78 -9.98 14.55
C PHE A 185 1.60 -10.76 15.57
N ASP A 186 2.57 -11.54 15.10
CA ASP A 186 3.60 -12.16 15.92
C ASP A 186 4.82 -11.24 16.15
N ASP A 187 5.81 -11.72 16.88
CA ASP A 187 7.03 -10.97 17.21
C ASP A 187 7.92 -10.67 15.98
N ASN A 188 7.64 -11.28 14.83
CA ASN A 188 8.35 -11.07 13.57
C ASN A 188 7.59 -10.14 12.61
N ASP A 189 6.55 -9.46 13.08
CA ASP A 189 5.66 -8.63 12.27
C ASP A 189 4.89 -9.42 11.19
N GLU A 190 4.69 -10.73 11.40
CA GLU A 190 3.88 -11.58 10.54
C GLU A 190 2.46 -11.77 11.09
N ILE A 191 1.47 -11.86 10.19
CA ILE A 191 0.08 -12.08 10.58
C ILE A 191 -0.10 -13.53 11.06
N SER A 192 -0.63 -13.69 12.27
CA SER A 192 -0.67 -14.97 13.00
C SER A 192 -1.94 -15.82 12.76
N VAL A 193 -2.63 -15.62 11.62
CA VAL A 193 -3.89 -16.32 11.24
C VAL A 193 -3.87 -16.98 9.87
#